data_AF-A0AB36ESC4-F1
#
_entry.id   AF-A0AB36ESC4-F1
#
_cell.length_a   1.000
_cell.length_b   1.000
_cell.length_c   1.000
_cell.angle_alpha   90.00
_cell.angle_beta   90.00
_cell.angle_gamma   90.00
#
_symmetry.space_group_name_H-M   'P 1'
#
loop_
_entity.id
_entity.type
_entity.pdbx_description
1 polymer ?
#
loop_
_entity_poly.entity_id
_entity_poly.type
_entity_poly.pdbx_seq_one_letter_code
_entity_poly.pdbx_strand_id
1 'polypeptide(L)'
;MSCRKARSPHRAATSLLFRLLRIIRFDLHRDPNVAATRFRQLVLLFRVAGYVDDLQVSRLNKLGDNALYYGLRAALHRARADFWTRHRSEHVKDS
;
A
#
# COMPACT_ATOMS: atom_id res chain seq x y z
N MET A 1 6.84 -5.73 -43.22
CA MET A 1 7.05 -4.87 -42.02
C MET A 1 5.83 -4.98 -41.13
N SER A 2 5.95 -5.68 -39.99
CA SER A 2 4.83 -5.85 -39.06
C SER A 2 4.72 -4.61 -38.18
N CYS A 3 3.66 -3.83 -38.36
CA CYS A 3 3.31 -2.73 -37.47
C CYS A 3 3.11 -3.31 -36.06
N ARG A 4 4.09 -3.12 -35.17
CA ARG A 4 3.95 -3.43 -33.75
C ARG A 4 2.69 -2.72 -33.26
N LYS A 5 1.66 -3.50 -32.93
CA LYS A 5 0.41 -3.05 -32.32
C LYS A 5 0.76 -2.11 -31.17
N ALA A 6 0.65 -0.80 -31.40
CA ALA A 6 0.99 0.20 -30.40
C ALA A 6 0.14 -0.12 -29.16
N ARG A 7 0.78 -0.59 -28.08
CA ARG A 7 0.05 -0.79 -26.82
C ARG A 7 -0.48 0.58 -26.45
N SER A 8 -1.82 0.68 -26.38
CA SER A 8 -2.49 1.87 -25.89
C SER A 8 -1.74 2.39 -24.66
N PRO A 9 -1.30 3.65 -24.64
CA PRO A 9 -0.52 4.22 -23.52
C PRO A 9 -1.27 4.06 -22.19
N HIS A 10 -2.61 4.09 -22.23
CA HIS A 10 -3.47 3.81 -21.08
C HIS A 10 -3.32 2.38 -20.54
N ARG A 11 -3.20 1.36 -21.41
CA ARG A 11 -2.99 -0.04 -20.97
C ARG A 11 -1.63 -0.25 -20.32
N ALA A 12 -0.60 0.44 -20.82
CA ALA A 12 0.73 0.40 -20.22
C ALA A 12 0.73 1.07 -18.84
N ALA A 13 0.09 2.24 -18.72
CA ALA A 13 -0.05 2.97 -17.46
C ALA A 13 -0.86 2.20 -16.42
N THR A 14 -1.98 1.57 -16.80
CA THR A 14 -2.74 0.72 -15.86
C THR A 14 -1.94 -0.50 -15.42
N SER A 15 -1.23 -1.17 -16.34
CA SER A 15 -0.37 -2.31 -15.97
C SER A 15 0.73 -1.91 -14.99
N LEU A 16 1.34 -0.75 -15.21
CA LEU A 16 2.34 -0.18 -14.30
C LEU A 16 1.72 0.14 -12.93
N LEU A 17 0.54 0.77 -12.90
CA LEU A 17 -0.19 1.08 -11.68
C LEU A 17 -0.43 -0.18 -10.84
N PHE A 18 -0.95 -1.24 -11.44
CA PHE A 18 -1.21 -2.51 -10.74
C PHE A 18 0.05 -3.14 -10.16
N ARG A 19 1.17 -3.10 -10.90
CA ARG A 19 2.46 -3.61 -10.42
C ARG A 19 2.97 -2.80 -9.23
N LEU A 20 2.89 -1.47 -9.30
CA LEU A 20 3.35 -0.59 -8.22
C LEU A 20 2.46 -0.71 -6.97
N LEU A 21 1.14 -0.81 -7.14
CA LEU A 21 0.21 -1.07 -6.03
C LEU A 21 0.49 -2.41 -5.33
N ARG A 22 0.90 -3.44 -6.07
CA ARG A 22 1.28 -4.74 -5.49
C ARG A 22 2.52 -4.64 -4.61
N ILE A 23 3.51 -3.83 -5.00
CA ILE A 23 4.72 -3.56 -4.22
C ILE A 23 4.35 -2.81 -2.93
N ILE A 24 3.53 -1.76 -3.05
CA ILE A 24 3.06 -0.98 -1.90
C ILE A 24 2.28 -1.85 -0.91
N ARG A 25 1.45 -2.79 -1.40
CA ARG A 25 0.75 -3.75 -0.54
C ARG A 25 1.71 -4.62 0.27
N PHE A 26 2.84 -5.03 -0.32
CA PHE A 26 3.85 -5.77 0.39
C PHE A 26 4.51 -4.91 1.47
N ASP A 27 4.86 -3.66 1.14
CA ASP A 27 5.41 -2.71 2.12
C ASP A 27 4.44 -2.42 3.26
N LEU A 28 3.12 -2.37 3.00
CA LEU A 28 2.10 -2.11 4.04
C LEU A 28 2.18 -3.08 5.22
N HIS A 29 2.57 -4.33 4.96
CA HIS A 29 2.74 -5.35 6.00
C HIS A 29 4.04 -5.20 6.79
N ARG A 30 5.07 -4.55 6.21
CA ARG A 30 6.39 -4.38 6.82
C ARG A 30 6.54 -3.03 7.51
N ASP A 31 6.18 -1.96 6.80
CA ASP A 31 6.20 -0.58 7.25
C ASP A 31 5.05 0.22 6.59
N PRO A 32 3.95 0.45 7.32
CA PRO A 32 2.81 1.16 6.77
C PRO A 32 3.12 2.62 6.40
N ASN A 33 4.03 3.29 7.10
CA ASN A 33 4.36 4.71 6.82
C ASN A 33 5.14 4.85 5.50
N VAL A 34 6.04 3.90 5.23
CA VAL A 34 6.76 3.85 3.95
C VAL A 34 5.80 3.54 2.80
N ALA A 35 4.88 2.59 3.01
CA ALA A 35 3.84 2.27 2.02
C ALA A 35 2.95 3.48 1.70
N ALA A 36 2.55 4.25 2.73
CA ALA A 36 1.80 5.51 2.59
C ALA A 36 2.49 6.49 1.65
N THR A 37 3.78 6.71 1.91
CA THR A 37 4.61 7.69 1.21
C THR A 37 4.76 7.29 -0.26
N ARG A 38 5.06 6.02 -0.52
CA ARG A 38 5.17 5.46 -1.88
C ARG A 38 3.84 5.55 -2.64
N PHE A 39 2.72 5.31 -1.96
CA PHE A 39 1.39 5.46 -2.56
C PHE A 39 1.10 6.91 -2.97
N ARG A 40 1.37 7.88 -2.09
CA ARG A 40 1.17 9.32 -2.40
C ARG A 40 2.07 9.78 -3.56
N GLN A 41 3.32 9.32 -3.59
CA GLN A 41 4.24 9.56 -4.71
C GLN A 41 3.71 8.99 -6.04
N LEU A 42 3.15 7.79 -6.01
CA LEU A 42 2.54 7.15 -7.17
C LEU A 42 1.34 7.96 -7.69
N VAL A 43 0.44 8.39 -6.80
CA VAL A 43 -0.72 9.21 -7.15
C VAL A 43 -0.26 10.54 -7.78
N LEU A 44 0.78 11.17 -7.22
CA LEU A 44 1.36 12.40 -7.76
C LEU A 44 1.95 12.19 -9.17
N LEU A 45 2.68 11.09 -9.39
CA LEU A 45 3.23 10.75 -10.72
C LEU A 45 2.12 10.59 -11.77
N PHE A 46 1.02 9.93 -11.41
CA PHE A 46 -0.12 9.75 -12.30
C PHE A 46 -0.84 11.07 -12.60
N ARG A 47 -0.89 11.99 -11.63
CA ARG A 47 -1.42 13.35 -11.82
C ARG A 47 -0.55 14.13 -12.81
N VAL A 48 0.76 14.17 -12.58
CA VAL A 48 1.71 14.90 -13.45
C VAL A 48 1.71 14.33 -14.87
N ALA A 49 1.52 13.02 -15.02
CA ALA A 49 1.41 12.38 -16.32
C ALA A 49 0.02 12.51 -16.98
N GLY A 50 -0.93 13.22 -16.36
CA GLY A 50 -2.26 13.48 -16.91
C GLY A 50 -3.22 12.28 -16.90
N TYR A 51 -2.92 11.23 -16.12
CA TYR A 51 -3.78 10.04 -16.02
C TYR A 51 -4.90 10.17 -15.00
N VAL A 52 -4.76 11.08 -14.02
CA VAL A 52 -5.76 11.31 -12.96
C VAL A 52 -5.95 12.81 -12.72
N ASP A 53 -7.18 13.22 -12.44
CA ASP A 53 -7.54 14.59 -12.11
C ASP A 53 -7.45 14.87 -10.59
N ASP A 54 -7.65 16.13 -10.19
CA ASP A 54 -7.58 16.56 -8.78
C ASP A 54 -8.60 15.87 -7.87
N LEU A 55 -9.79 15.58 -8.39
CA LEU A 55 -10.83 14.89 -7.63
C LEU A 55 -10.44 13.43 -7.39
N GLN A 56 -9.88 12.77 -8.41
CA GLN A 56 -9.35 11.41 -8.32
C GLN A 56 -8.18 11.34 -7.35
N VAL A 57 -7.25 12.30 -7.39
CA VAL A 57 -6.13 12.39 -6.44
C VAL A 57 -6.63 12.50 -5.01
N SER A 58 -7.63 13.37 -4.74
CA SER A 58 -8.22 13.52 -3.40
C SER A 58 -8.86 12.21 -2.89
N ARG A 59 -9.62 11.52 -3.76
CA ARG A 59 -10.23 10.22 -3.42
C ARG A 59 -9.19 9.13 -3.18
N LEU A 60 -8.15 9.07 -4.02
CA LEU A 60 -7.06 8.11 -3.88
C LEU A 60 -6.28 8.34 -2.58
N ASN A 61 -5.96 9.60 -2.24
CA ASN A 61 -5.29 9.92 -0.99
C ASN A 61 -6.13 9.54 0.23
N LYS A 62 -7.44 9.82 0.24
CA LYS A 62 -8.35 9.34 1.30
C LYS A 62 -8.39 7.82 1.41
N LEU A 63 -8.39 7.11 0.29
CA LEU A 63 -8.33 5.64 0.27
C LEU A 63 -7.01 5.14 0.88
N GLY A 64 -5.89 5.80 0.54
CA GLY A 64 -4.58 5.54 1.13
C GLY A 64 -4.60 5.75 2.65
N ASP A 65 -5.12 6.87 3.13
CA ASP A 65 -5.19 7.19 4.56
C ASP A 65 -6.05 6.18 5.34
N ASN A 66 -7.18 5.77 4.78
CA ASN A 66 -8.01 4.71 5.38
C ASN A 66 -7.27 3.37 5.42
N ALA A 67 -6.59 2.98 4.34
CA ALA A 67 -5.82 1.73 4.31
C ALA A 67 -4.71 1.72 5.37
N LEU A 68 -4.06 2.87 5.60
CA LEU A 68 -3.06 3.03 6.65
C LEU A 68 -3.67 2.93 8.04
N TYR A 69 -4.81 3.57 8.26
CA TYR A 69 -5.51 3.50 9.55
C TYR A 69 -5.86 2.06 9.91
N TYR A 70 -6.44 1.29 8.98
CA TYR A 70 -6.76 -0.12 9.22
C TYR A 70 -5.51 -1.00 9.31
N GLY A 71 -4.48 -0.73 8.51
CA GLY A 71 -3.19 -1.44 8.57
C GLY A 71 -2.48 -1.26 9.91
N LEU A 72 -2.41 -0.02 10.41
CA LEU A 72 -1.83 0.31 11.70
C LEU A 72 -2.63 -0.32 12.85
N ARG A 73 -3.96 -0.27 12.78
CA ARG A 73 -4.84 -0.92 13.75
C ARG A 73 -4.60 -2.43 13.79
N ALA A 74 -4.49 -3.09 12.64
CA ALA A 74 -4.19 -4.51 12.57
C ALA A 74 -2.80 -4.85 13.14
N ALA A 75 -1.78 -4.03 12.85
CA ALA A 75 -0.44 -4.18 13.40
C ALA A 75 -0.43 -4.03 14.93
N LEU A 76 -1.15 -3.05 15.49
CA LEU A 76 -1.31 -2.88 16.93
C LEU A 76 -2.02 -4.06 17.59
N HIS A 77 -3.08 -4.59 16.96
CA HIS A 77 -3.76 -5.80 17.46
C HIS A 77 -2.83 -7.01 17.47
N ARG A 78 -1.99 -7.17 16.44
CA ARG A 78 -1.00 -8.25 16.35
C ARG A 78 0.10 -8.10 17.40
N ALA A 79 0.69 -6.91 17.53
CA ALA A 79 1.71 -6.63 18.54
C ALA A 79 1.19 -6.87 19.97
N ARG A 80 -0.08 -6.50 20.23
CA ARG A 80 -0.75 -6.80 21.50
C ARG A 80 -0.89 -8.30 21.71
N ALA A 81 -1.33 -9.06 20.71
CA ALA A 81 -1.42 -10.52 20.81
C ALA A 81 -0.05 -11.15 21.08
N ASP A 82 1.00 -10.70 20.38
CA ASP A 82 2.37 -11.19 20.53
C ASP A 82 3.02 -10.83 21.87
N PHE A 83 2.59 -9.73 22.50
CA PHE A 83 3.00 -9.36 23.87
C PHE A 83 2.39 -10.33 24.89
N TRP A 84 1.09 -10.59 24.79
CA TRP A 84 0.39 -11.50 25.71
C TRP A 84 0.84 -12.95 25.56
N THR A 85 1.15 -13.43 24.35
CA THR A 85 1.68 -14.78 24.15
C THR A 85 3.07 -14.94 24.77
N ARG A 86 3.96 -13.94 24.63
CA ARG A 86 5.30 -13.96 25.23
C ARG A 86 5.25 -13.96 26.77
N HIS A 87 4.46 -13.07 27.37
CA HIS A 87 4.32 -13.03 28.83
C HIS A 87 3.63 -14.27 29.42
N ARG A 88 2.71 -14.90 28.67
CA ARG A 88 2.09 -16.15 29.11
C ARG A 88 3.07 -17.33 29.11
N SER A 89 4.04 -17.34 28.22
CA SER A 89 5.06 -18.39 28.14
C SER A 89 6.17 -18.25 29.19
N GLU A 90 6.46 -17.03 29.65
CA GLU A 90 7.38 -16.82 30.78
C GLU A 90 6.78 -17.32 32.10
N HIS A 91 5.48 -17.12 32.30
CA HIS A 91 4.79 -17.50 33.55
C HIS A 91 4.61 -19.01 33.78
N VAL A 92 4.94 -19.86 32.80
CA VAL A 92 4.82 -21.33 32.86
C VAL A 92 6.15 -22.01 33.21
N LYS A 93 7.28 -21.30 33.14
CA LYS A 93 8.61 -21.87 33.44
C LYS A 93 9.00 -21.84 34.92
N ASP A 94 8.26 -21.10 35.73
CA ASP A 94 8.49 -20.93 37.17
C ASP A 94 7.50 -21.75 38.04
N SER A 95 6.88 -22.79 37.48
CA SER A 95 6.03 -23.77 38.20
C SER A 95 6.60 -25.17 38.04
#